data_AF-A0ABD0PZ31-F1
#
_entry.id   AF-A0ABD0PZ31-F1
#
_cell.length_a   1.000
_cell.length_b   1.000
_cell.length_c   1.000
_cell.angle_alpha   90.00
_cell.angle_beta   90.00
_cell.angle_gamma   90.00
#
_symmetry.space_group_name_H-M   'P 1'
#
loop_
_entity.id
_entity.type
_entity.pdbx_description
1 polymer ?
#
loop_
_entity_poly.entity_id
_entity_poly.type
_entity_poly.pdbx_seq_one_letter_code
_entity_poly.pdbx_strand_id
1 'polypeptide(L)' 'FYRSLNIRVALVGLEVWSDGDKCSITQDPFTSLHEFLDWRKVKLLPQRPHDNAQLI' A
#
# COMPACT_ATOMS: atom_id res chain seq x y z
N PHE A 1 14.94 10.31 4.26
CA PHE A 1 16.01 9.84 3.35
C PHE A 1 15.80 10.19 1.86
N TYR A 2 14.73 10.91 1.44
CA TYR A 2 14.50 11.26 0.01
C TYR A 2 14.93 12.68 -0.41
N ARG A 3 15.27 13.56 0.54
CA ARG A 3 15.64 14.96 0.24
C ARG A 3 16.93 15.08 -0.58
N SER A 4 17.90 14.19 -0.39
CA SER A 4 19.15 14.15 -1.16
C SER A 4 18.95 13.72 -2.63
N LEU A 5 17.82 13.09 -2.94
CA LEU A 5 17.45 12.65 -4.29
C LEU A 5 16.48 13.63 -4.98
N ASN A 6 16.18 14.80 -4.37
CA ASN A 6 15.16 15.73 -4.82
C ASN A 6 13.74 15.15 -4.95
N ILE A 7 13.47 14.00 -4.31
CA ILE A 7 12.15 13.38 -4.31
C ILE A 7 11.35 13.92 -3.13
N ARG A 8 10.20 14.54 -3.41
CA ARG A 8 9.21 14.92 -2.39
C ARG A 8 8.18 13.82 -2.27
N VAL A 9 8.22 13.11 -1.15
CA VAL A 9 7.17 12.16 -0.79
C VAL A 9 6.08 12.94 -0.04
N ALA A 10 4.94 13.14 -0.68
CA ALA A 10 3.75 13.67 -0.04
C ALA A 10 2.82 12.50 0.29
N LEU A 11 2.37 12.41 1.54
CA LEU A 11 1.37 11.42 1.94
C LEU A 11 0.01 11.86 1.37
N VAL A 12 -0.44 11.20 0.31
CA VAL A 12 -1.71 11.51 -0.38
C VAL A 12 -2.93 10.77 0.19
N GLY A 13 -2.69 9.75 1.00
CA GLY A 13 -3.75 8.97 1.65
C GLY A 13 -3.18 8.06 2.73
N LEU A 14 -3.99 7.82 3.76
CA LEU A 14 -3.74 6.86 4.82
C LEU A 14 -4.99 6.03 4.98
N GLU A 15 -4.86 4.71 4.95
CA GLU A 15 -5.96 3.78 5.21
C GLU A 15 -5.53 2.85 6.34
N VAL A 16 -6.33 2.81 7.41
CA VAL A 16 -6.09 1.94 8.57
C VAL A 16 -7.17 0.86 8.55
N TRP A 17 -6.74 -0.40 8.59
CA TRP A 17 -7.63 -1.56 8.53
C TRP A 17 -8.09 -1.96 9.93
N SER A 18 -8.93 -1.11 10.54
CA SER A 18 -9.44 -1.32 11.90
C SER A 18 -10.49 -2.43 11.98
N ASP A 19 -11.25 -2.64 10.89
CA ASP A 19 -12.36 -3.60 10.84
C ASP A 19 -11.89 -5.03 10.53
N GLY A 20 -10.61 -5.21 10.18
CA GLY A 20 -10.01 -6.47 9.77
C GLY A 20 -9.16 -6.33 8.51
N ASP A 21 -8.29 -7.32 8.28
CA ASP A 21 -7.35 -7.31 7.17
C ASP A 21 -8.08 -7.28 5.83
N LYS A 22 -7.76 -6.29 4.97
CA LYS A 22 -8.40 -6.16 3.65
C LYS A 22 -7.83 -7.12 2.61
N CYS A 23 -6.70 -7.76 2.91
CA CYS A 23 -6.04 -8.78 2.10
C CYS A 23 -5.48 -9.87 3.01
N SER A 24 -5.21 -11.06 2.46
CA SER A 24 -4.69 -12.18 3.26
C SER A 24 -3.24 -11.91 3.67
N ILE A 25 -3.02 -11.46 4.92
CA ILE A 25 -1.69 -11.36 5.50
C ILE A 25 -1.30 -12.74 6.03
N THR A 26 -0.26 -13.31 5.43
CA THR A 26 0.28 -14.63 5.78
C THR A 26 1.70 -14.50 6.34
N GLN A 27 2.22 -15.57 6.95
CA GLN A 27 3.63 -15.57 7.42
C GLN A 27 4.63 -15.53 6.27
N ASP A 28 4.21 -15.90 5.06
CA ASP A 28 5.04 -15.80 3.87
C ASP A 28 4.99 -14.38 3.30
N PRO A 29 6.12 -13.67 3.23
CA PRO A 29 6.16 -12.29 2.77
C PRO A 29 5.87 -12.18 1.27
N PHE A 30 6.17 -13.20 0.46
CA PHE A 30 5.89 -13.17 -0.98
C PHE A 30 4.39 -13.24 -1.25
N THR A 31 3.69 -14.16 -0.58
CA THR A 31 2.25 -14.32 -0.65
C THR A 31 1.54 -13.06 -0.15
N SER A 32 1.94 -12.53 1.00
CA SER A 32 1.37 -11.29 1.56
C SER A 32 1.59 -10.08 0.66
N LEU A 33 2.77 -9.96 0.03
CA LEU A 33 3.05 -8.90 -0.93
C LEU A 33 2.18 -9.04 -2.19
N HIS A 34 2.01 -10.25 -2.70
CA HIS A 34 1.17 -10.50 -3.86
C HIS A 34 -0.29 -10.10 -3.60
N GLU A 35 -0.84 -10.55 -2.48
CA GLU A 35 -2.19 -10.19 -2.01
C GLU A 35 -2.35 -8.67 -1.82
N PHE A 36 -1.34 -8.01 -1.25
CA PHE A 36 -1.34 -6.54 -1.11
C PHE A 36 -1.31 -5.82 -2.47
N LEU A 37 -0.50 -6.29 -3.42
CA LEU A 37 -0.42 -5.70 -4.76
C LEU A 37 -1.72 -5.87 -5.54
N ASP A 38 -2.39 -7.01 -5.39
CA ASP A 38 -3.68 -7.26 -6.02
C ASP A 38 -4.79 -6.44 -5.37
N TRP A 39 -4.83 -6.38 -4.03
CA TRP A 39 -5.73 -5.48 -3.32
C TRP A 39 -5.52 -4.02 -3.73
N ARG A 40 -4.26 -3.58 -3.84
CA ARG A 40 -3.91 -2.24 -4.32
C ARG A 40 -4.49 -1.97 -5.70
N LYS A 41 -4.41 -2.91 -6.64
CA LYS A 41 -4.94 -2.73 -8.01
C LYS A 41 -6.46 -2.73 -8.07
N VAL A 42 -7.11 -3.60 -7.31
CA VAL A 42 -8.56 -3.81 -7.41
C VAL A 42 -9.34 -2.85 -6.52
N LYS A 43 -8.81 -2.47 -5.36
CA LYS A 43 -9.49 -1.65 -4.36
C LYS A 43 -8.90 -0.26 -4.23
N LEU A 44 -7.58 -0.13 -4.08
CA LEU A 44 -6.96 1.16 -3.76
C LEU A 44 -6.84 2.07 -5.00
N LEU A 45 -6.35 1.56 -6.13
CA LEU A 45 -6.16 2.32 -7.38
C LEU A 45 -7.46 2.97 -7.89
N PRO A 46 -8.62 2.26 -7.93
CA PRO A 46 -9.88 2.88 -8.37
C PRO A 46 -10.40 3.95 -7.42
N GLN A 47 -10.11 3.84 -6.12
CA GLN A 47 -10.60 4.79 -5.11
C GLN A 47 -9.68 6.01 -4.96
N ARG A 48 -8.37 5.81 -5.07
CA ARG A 48 -7.33 6.82 -4.84
C ARG A 48 -6.19 6.59 -5.84
N PRO A 49 -6.04 7.41 -6.89
CA PRO A 49 -4.87 7.34 -7.74
C PRO A 49 -3.61 7.72 -6.94
N HIS A 50 -2.59 6.87 -6.97
CA HIS A 50 -1.33 7.07 -6.25
C HIS A 50 -0.18 6.33 -6.94
N ASP A 51 1.02 6.90 -6.89
CA ASP A 51 2.21 6.30 -7.52
C ASP A 51 2.78 5.14 -6.71
N ASN A 52 2.78 5.26 -5.37
CA ASN A 52 3.33 4.27 -4.46
C ASN A 52 2.43 4.08 -3.23
N ALA A 53 2.33 2.84 -2.74
CA ALA A 53 1.65 2.46 -1.52
C ALA A 53 2.54 1.52 -0.73
N GLN A 54 2.62 1.72 0.59
CA GLN A 54 3.41 0.92 1.50
C GLN A 54 2.48 0.34 2.57
N LEU A 55 2.63 -0.95 2.83
CA LEU A 55 2.00 -1.64 3.95
C LEU A 55 2.98 -1.60 5.14
N ILE A 56 2.51 -1.19 6.31
CA ILE A 56 3.28 -1.05 7.55
C ILE A 56 2.63 -1.88 8.64
#